data_AF-E3QJP9-F1
#
_entry.id   AF-E3QJP9-F1
#
_cell.length_a   1.000
_cell.length_b   1.000
_cell.length_c   1.000
_cell.angle_alpha   90.00
_cell.angle_beta   90.00
_cell.angle_gamma   90.00
#
_symmetry.space_group_name_H-M   'P 1'
#
loop_
_entity.id
_entity.type
_entity.pdbx_description
1 polymer ?
#
loop_
_entity_poly.entity_id
_entity_poly.type
_entity_poly.pdbx_seq_one_letter_code
_entity_poly.pdbx_strand_id
1 'polypeptide(L)'
;MHHSSFWPREGVDYVGKRVCMVGSVGTGSTEIQMSQEMSKQAAELTIFERALNMALLLPNQKLAADKQAARKEDYPGIYRARLESTGGYDFRAGAIGTIDHTPGQREANYSPFLK
;
A
#
# COMPACT_ATOMS: atom_id res chain seq x y z
N MET A 1 23.24 2.19 12.52
CA MET A 1 21.93 2.88 12.54
C MET A 1 21.75 3.52 11.17
N HIS A 2 20.62 3.29 10.50
CA HIS A 2 20.34 3.81 9.16
C HIS A 2 18.97 4.48 9.14
N HIS A 3 18.83 5.52 8.34
CA HIS A 3 17.54 6.16 8.08
C HIS A 3 17.00 5.66 6.73
N SER A 4 15.72 5.30 6.66
CA SER A 4 15.12 4.67 5.48
C SER A 4 15.20 5.54 4.22
N SER A 5 15.06 6.87 4.33
CA SER A 5 15.26 7.80 3.20
C SER A 5 16.70 7.87 2.67
N PHE A 6 17.68 7.40 3.43
CA PHE A 6 19.10 7.40 3.09
C PHE A 6 19.66 5.98 3.13
N TRP A 7 18.88 5.03 2.59
CA TRP A 7 19.27 3.62 2.58
C TRP A 7 20.54 3.41 1.73
N PRO A 8 21.57 2.69 2.23
CA PRO A 8 22.78 2.40 1.47
C PRO A 8 22.47 1.66 0.16
N ARG A 9 23.16 2.01 -0.93
CA ARG A 9 22.91 1.38 -2.25
C ARG A 9 23.39 -0.06 -2.31
N GLU A 10 24.45 -0.35 -1.57
CA GLU A 10 24.99 -1.67 -1.32
C GLU A 10 24.08 -2.54 -0.44
N GLY A 11 23.02 -1.94 0.14
CA GLY A 11 22.12 -2.59 1.08
C GLY A 11 22.68 -2.63 2.49
N VAL A 12 21.91 -3.23 3.40
CA VAL A 12 22.30 -3.45 4.79
C VAL A 12 22.12 -4.92 5.07
N ASP A 13 23.18 -5.59 5.50
CA ASP A 13 23.06 -6.98 5.94
C ASP A 13 22.47 -7.03 7.36
N TYR A 14 21.24 -7.53 7.46
CA TYR A 14 20.52 -7.75 8.71
C TYR A 14 20.12 -9.23 8.92
N VAL A 15 20.64 -10.15 8.10
CA VAL A 15 20.27 -11.57 8.16
C VAL A 15 20.74 -12.15 9.50
N GLY A 16 19.82 -12.79 10.23
CA GLY A 16 20.11 -13.39 11.54
C GLY A 16 20.45 -12.38 12.65
N LYS A 17 20.28 -11.08 12.42
CA LYS A 17 20.53 -10.03 13.43
C LYS A 17 19.25 -9.63 14.14
N ARG A 18 19.39 -9.03 15.33
CA ARG A 18 18.30 -8.34 16.01
C ARG A 18 18.19 -6.93 15.45
N VAL A 19 17.04 -6.62 14.88
CA VAL A 19 16.75 -5.35 14.21
C VAL A 19 15.75 -4.57 15.04
N CYS A 20 16.06 -3.30 15.28
CA CYS A 20 15.17 -2.34 15.90
C CYS A 20 14.72 -1.33 14.83
N MET A 21 13.40 -1.16 14.71
CA MET A 21 12.78 -0.16 13.86
C MET A 21 12.03 0.85 14.73
N VAL A 22 12.25 2.14 14.47
CA VAL A 22 11.64 3.23 15.24
C VAL A 22 10.74 4.05 14.33
N GLY A 23 9.43 3.96 14.55
CA GLY A 23 8.40 4.72 13.86
C GLY A 23 7.98 5.94 14.68
N SER A 24 8.20 7.16 14.17
CA SER A 24 7.91 8.37 14.94
C SER A 24 6.44 8.79 14.91
N VAL A 25 5.66 8.45 13.87
CA VAL A 25 4.26 8.86 13.71
C VAL A 25 3.53 7.77 12.91
N GLY A 26 2.58 7.06 13.51
CA GLY A 26 1.55 6.31 12.78
C GLY A 26 2.12 5.40 11.69
N THR A 27 2.76 4.27 12.02
CA THR A 27 3.32 3.27 11.08
C THR A 27 3.40 3.76 9.63
N GLY A 28 4.45 4.52 9.29
CA GLY A 28 4.59 5.12 7.97
C GLY A 28 4.59 4.05 6.87
N SER A 29 4.18 4.36 5.65
CA SER A 29 4.17 3.39 4.54
C SER A 29 5.50 2.64 4.38
N THR A 30 6.61 3.35 4.58
CA THR A 30 7.97 2.81 4.59
C THR A 30 8.19 1.72 5.64
N GLU A 31 7.68 1.90 6.85
CA GLU A 31 7.85 0.96 7.96
C GLU A 31 7.03 -0.32 7.75
N ILE A 32 5.78 -0.18 7.27
CA ILE A 32 4.95 -1.34 6.87
C ILE A 32 5.68 -2.16 5.79
N GLN A 33 6.27 -1.49 4.79
CA GLN A 33 6.95 -2.16 3.69
C GLN A 33 8.26 -2.82 4.15
N MET A 34 9.08 -2.12 4.94
CA MET A 34 10.37 -2.63 5.40
C MET A 34 10.21 -3.76 6.42
N SER A 35 9.25 -3.66 7.34
CA SER A 35 8.99 -4.72 8.33
C SER A 35 8.58 -6.04 7.67
N GLN A 36 7.80 -5.99 6.59
CA GLN A 36 7.43 -7.17 5.81
C GLN A 36 8.65 -7.90 5.23
N GLU A 37 9.66 -7.17 4.74
CA GLU A 37 10.87 -7.80 4.18
C GLU A 37 11.90 -8.19 5.26
N MET A 38 12.06 -7.36 6.29
CA MET A 38 13.01 -7.63 7.38
C MET A 38 12.60 -8.79 8.25
N SER A 39 11.30 -8.95 8.53
CA SER A 39 10.78 -10.06 9.36
C SER A 39 11.06 -11.44 8.76
N LYS A 40 11.29 -11.54 7.44
CA LYS A 40 11.62 -12.79 6.76
C LYS A 40 13.06 -13.25 6.98
N GLN A 41 13.98 -12.35 7.36
CA GLN A 41 15.43 -12.62 7.33
C GLN A 41 16.14 -12.26 8.65
N ALA A 42 15.63 -11.30 9.42
CA ALA A 42 16.17 -10.96 10.73
C ALA A 42 15.91 -12.11 11.72
N ALA A 43 16.79 -12.27 12.71
CA ALA A 43 16.53 -13.21 13.81
C ALA A 43 15.40 -12.71 14.72
N GLU A 44 15.33 -11.40 14.92
CA GLU A 44 14.31 -10.74 15.72
C GLU A 44 14.07 -9.33 15.15
N LEU A 45 12.80 -8.93 15.03
CA LEU A 45 12.41 -7.58 14.64
C LEU A 45 11.58 -6.96 15.76
N THR A 46 12.11 -5.90 16.37
CA THR A 46 11.40 -5.09 17.37
C THR A 46 10.97 -3.78 16.73
N ILE A 47 9.68 -3.47 16.82
CA ILE A 47 9.09 -2.24 16.27
C ILE A 47 8.65 -1.35 17.43
N PHE A 48 9.16 -0.12 17.45
CA PHE A 48 8.79 0.90 18.42
C PHE A 48 7.74 1.82 17.79
N GLU A 49 6.49 1.51 18.11
CA GLU A 49 5.31 2.21 17.57
C GLU A 49 4.86 3.33 18.51
N ARG A 50 4.73 4.55 17.99
CA ARG A 50 4.12 5.67 18.74
C ARG A 50 2.60 5.71 18.59
N ALA A 51 2.09 5.44 17.39
CA ALA A 51 0.66 5.45 17.06
C ALA A 51 0.39 4.43 15.94
N LEU A 52 -0.78 3.81 15.93
CA LEU A 52 -1.14 2.80 14.94
C LEU A 52 -1.64 3.45 13.64
N ASN A 53 -1.27 2.86 12.50
CA ASN A 53 -1.85 3.15 11.19
C ASN A 53 -2.95 2.13 10.82
N MET A 54 -3.93 2.56 10.03
CA MET A 54 -4.87 1.68 9.34
C MET A 54 -4.31 1.31 7.96
N ALA A 55 -3.58 0.19 7.90
CA ALA A 55 -3.04 -0.34 6.66
C ALA A 55 -4.10 -1.10 5.85
N LEU A 56 -4.38 -0.67 4.62
CA LEU A 56 -5.22 -1.42 3.69
C LEU A 56 -4.40 -2.47 2.93
N LEU A 57 -5.03 -3.59 2.59
CA LEU A 57 -4.42 -4.63 1.77
C LEU A 57 -4.16 -4.10 0.36
N LEU A 58 -2.96 -4.37 -0.15
CA LEU A 58 -2.62 -4.11 -1.55
C LEU A 58 -2.68 -5.44 -2.32
N PRO A 59 -3.66 -5.65 -3.21
CA PRO A 59 -3.81 -6.89 -3.98
C PRO A 59 -2.77 -6.95 -5.12
N ASN A 60 -1.49 -7.01 -4.75
CA ASN A 60 -0.39 -6.92 -5.69
C ASN A 60 -0.31 -8.23 -6.52
N GLN A 61 -0.35 -8.11 -7.85
CA GLN A 61 -0.39 -9.25 -8.77
C GLN A 61 0.64 -9.11 -9.89
N LYS A 62 1.16 -10.23 -10.37
CA LYS A 62 2.01 -10.24 -11.57
C LYS A 62 1.18 -9.84 -12.79
N LEU A 63 1.64 -8.83 -13.53
CA LEU A 63 0.98 -8.35 -14.74
C LEU A 63 1.42 -9.16 -15.95
N ALA A 64 0.49 -9.92 -16.53
CA ALA A 64 0.73 -10.65 -17.78
C ALA A 64 0.85 -9.67 -18.98
N ALA A 65 1.75 -9.97 -19.92
CA ALA A 65 2.12 -9.04 -21.00
C ALA A 65 0.97 -8.76 -21.97
N ASP A 66 0.14 -9.76 -22.24
CA ASP A 66 -1.09 -9.69 -23.04
C ASP A 66 -2.11 -8.72 -22.41
N LYS A 67 -2.36 -8.85 -21.09
CA LYS A 67 -3.25 -7.95 -20.34
C LYS A 67 -2.73 -6.51 -20.34
N GLN A 68 -1.41 -6.33 -20.22
CA GLN A 68 -0.81 -5.01 -20.32
C GLN A 68 -0.96 -4.41 -21.72
N ALA A 69 -0.78 -5.21 -22.78
CA ALA A 69 -0.94 -4.76 -24.16
C ALA A 69 -2.38 -4.33 -24.43
N ALA A 70 -3.37 -5.14 -24.04
CA ALA A 70 -4.78 -4.79 -24.17
C ALA A 70 -5.13 -3.49 -23.43
N ARG A 71 -4.63 -3.32 -22.19
CA ARG A 71 -4.93 -2.10 -21.39
C ARG A 71 -4.33 -0.82 -21.99
N LYS A 72 -3.23 -0.91 -22.76
CA LYS A 72 -2.59 0.27 -23.37
C LYS A 72 -3.48 1.00 -24.37
N GLU A 73 -4.41 0.30 -25.01
CA GLU A 73 -5.39 0.92 -25.92
C GLU A 73 -6.29 1.92 -25.18
N ASP A 74 -6.58 1.65 -23.90
CA ASP A 74 -7.41 2.51 -23.05
C ASP A 74 -6.65 3.68 -22.39
N TYR A 75 -5.32 3.70 -22.46
CA TYR A 75 -4.49 4.67 -21.74
C TYR A 75 -4.85 6.14 -22.02
N PRO A 76 -5.12 6.57 -23.27
CA PRO A 76 -5.54 7.95 -23.52
C PRO A 76 -6.79 8.35 -22.74
N GLY A 77 -7.76 7.43 -22.62
CA GLY A 77 -8.97 7.64 -21.83
C GLY A 77 -8.68 7.70 -20.34
N ILE A 78 -7.88 6.78 -19.82
CA ILE A 78 -7.48 6.74 -18.40
C ILE A 78 -6.72 8.01 -18.01
N TYR A 79 -5.79 8.47 -18.85
CA TYR A 79 -5.01 9.68 -18.58
C TYR A 79 -5.82 10.97 -18.63
N ARG A 80 -6.91 11.00 -19.39
CA ARG A 80 -7.88 12.10 -19.32
C ARG A 80 -8.69 12.01 -18.04
N ALA A 81 -9.26 10.83 -17.74
CA ALA A 81 -10.14 10.62 -16.59
C ALA A 81 -9.46 10.93 -15.25
N ARG A 82 -8.17 10.62 -15.09
CA ARG A 82 -7.42 10.93 -13.86
C ARG A 82 -7.33 12.43 -13.57
N LEU A 83 -7.25 13.27 -14.61
CA LEU A 83 -7.17 14.74 -14.47
C LEU A 83 -8.50 15.33 -13.99
N GLU A 84 -9.59 14.62 -14.25
CA GLU A 84 -10.95 14.96 -13.81
C GLU A 84 -11.29 14.34 -12.44
N SER A 85 -10.41 13.50 -11.88
CA SER A 85 -10.61 12.85 -10.58
C SER A 85 -10.03 13.69 -9.44
N THR A 86 -10.64 13.62 -8.25
CA THR A 86 -10.19 14.37 -7.07
C THR A 86 -8.78 13.99 -6.60
N GLY A 87 -8.40 12.71 -6.75
CA GLY A 87 -7.12 12.19 -6.25
C GLY A 87 -6.05 11.98 -7.33
N GLY A 88 -6.35 12.28 -8.60
CA GLY A 88 -5.45 11.95 -9.70
C GLY A 88 -5.35 10.46 -10.03
N TYR A 89 -6.33 9.65 -9.60
CA TYR A 89 -6.37 8.20 -9.82
C TYR A 89 -7.36 7.81 -10.92
N ASP A 90 -7.27 6.56 -11.39
CA ASP A 90 -8.15 5.97 -12.39
C ASP A 90 -9.47 5.41 -11.82
N PHE A 91 -9.74 5.66 -10.53
CA PHE A 91 -11.01 5.34 -9.87
C PHE A 91 -11.70 6.60 -9.36
N ARG A 92 -13.02 6.51 -9.22
CA ARG A 92 -13.87 7.60 -8.72
C ARG A 92 -14.58 7.16 -7.45
N ALA A 93 -14.90 8.14 -6.59
CA ALA A 93 -15.80 7.89 -5.48
C ALA A 93 -17.17 7.45 -6.02
N GLY A 94 -17.86 6.60 -5.25
CA GLY A 94 -19.22 6.20 -5.58
C GLY A 94 -20.17 7.41 -5.61
N ALA A 95 -21.22 7.31 -6.42
CA ALA A 95 -22.21 8.39 -6.57
C ALA A 95 -23.10 8.57 -5.33
N ILE A 96 -23.16 7.58 -4.44
CA ILE A 96 -24.01 7.56 -3.24
C ILE A 96 -23.12 7.70 -2.00
N GLY A 97 -23.53 8.57 -1.09
CA GLY A 97 -22.84 8.77 0.18
C GLY A 97 -22.90 7.53 1.07
N THR A 98 -21.84 7.30 1.86
CA THR A 98 -21.79 6.16 2.81
C THR A 98 -23.01 6.08 3.71
N ILE A 99 -23.52 7.22 4.19
CA ILE A 99 -24.65 7.29 5.13
C ILE A 99 -25.99 6.92 4.50
N ASP A 100 -26.11 7.10 3.18
CA ASP A 100 -27.34 6.84 2.42
C ASP A 100 -27.45 5.37 1.99
N HIS A 101 -26.38 4.59 2.14
CA HIS A 101 -26.39 3.15 1.91
C HIS A 101 -27.09 2.42 3.07
N THR A 102 -27.89 1.40 2.75
CA THR A 102 -28.30 0.37 3.71
C THR A 102 -27.08 -0.40 4.24
N PRO A 103 -27.16 -1.07 5.41
CA PRO A 103 -26.05 -1.87 5.93
C PRO A 103 -25.52 -2.91 4.94
N GLY A 104 -26.41 -3.59 4.20
CA GLY A 104 -26.02 -4.58 3.18
C GLY A 104 -25.29 -3.95 1.99
N GLN A 105 -25.69 -2.74 1.57
CA GLN A 105 -25.00 -2.01 0.50
C GLN A 105 -23.59 -1.53 0.94
N ARG A 106 -23.44 -1.11 2.20
CA ARG A 106 -22.12 -0.74 2.74
C ARG A 106 -21.18 -1.95 2.74
N GLU A 107 -21.64 -3.08 3.25
CA GLU A 107 -20.86 -4.33 3.28
C GLU A 107 -20.43 -4.75 1.88
N ALA A 108 -21.35 -4.74 0.92
CA ALA A 108 -21.06 -5.07 -0.48
C ALA A 108 -20.03 -4.12 -1.12
N ASN A 109 -20.03 -2.83 -0.73
CA ASN A 109 -19.08 -1.85 -1.22
C ASN A 109 -17.69 -2.00 -0.58
N TYR A 110 -17.60 -2.39 0.69
CA TYR A 110 -16.31 -2.52 1.39
C TYR A 110 -15.64 -3.87 1.21
N SER A 111 -16.42 -4.96 1.12
CA SER A 111 -15.90 -6.33 1.06
C SER A 111 -14.85 -6.57 -0.04
N PRO A 112 -14.96 -6.00 -1.27
CA PRO A 112 -13.92 -6.16 -2.29
C PRO A 112 -12.54 -5.58 -1.91
N PHE A 113 -12.48 -4.62 -0.99
CA PHE A 113 -11.25 -3.99 -0.52
C PHE A 113 -10.65 -4.68 0.72
N LEU A 114 -11.38 -5.64 1.31
CA LEU A 114 -10.99 -6.34 2.55
C LEU A 114 -10.51 -7.78 2.31
N LYS A 115 -10.46 -8.23 1.05
CA LYS A 115 -10.00 -9.56 0.63
C LYS A 115 -8.64 -9.45 -0.07
#